data_AF-A6NA14-F1
#
_entry.id   AF-A6NA14-F1
#
_cell.length_a   1.000
_cell.length_b   1.000
_cell.length_c   1.000
_cell.angle_alpha   90.00
_cell.angle_beta   90.00
_cell.angle_gamma   90.00
#
_symmetry.space_group_name_H-M   'P 1'
#
loop_
_entity.id
_entity.type
_entity.pdbx_description
1 polymer ?
#
loop_
_entity_poly.entity_id
_entity_poly.type
_entity_poly.pdbx_seq_one_letter_code
_entity_poly.pdbx_strand_id
1 'polypeptide(L)'
;SWGILFSHPADYTPVCTTELARAAQLAGTFEKKGVKLIALSCDSVDSHKGWIKDIEAFGELPDGPFPYPIIADEKREIAVELGMLDPVEKDKEGLPLTCRAVFIIGPDKKMKLSMLYPATTGRNFDEVLRATDSLLVTETRKVATPAGWKKGTPCMVLSSVTDEEIPKLFPTGIKEIPVPSGKKYLRTTMD
;
A
#
# COMPACT_ATOMS: atom_id res chain seq x y z
N SER A 1 -10.92 2.84 -10.18
CA SER A 1 -10.53 2.75 -8.76
C SER A 1 -9.02 2.66 -8.66
N TRP A 2 -8.48 2.96 -7.48
CA TRP A 2 -7.13 2.58 -7.10
C TRP A 2 -7.09 1.07 -6.78
N GLY A 3 -5.90 0.48 -6.82
CA GLY A 3 -5.68 -0.93 -6.49
C GLY A 3 -4.41 -1.14 -5.67
N ILE A 4 -4.44 -2.09 -4.75
CA ILE A 4 -3.26 -2.58 -4.03
C ILE A 4 -3.15 -4.08 -4.28
N LEU A 5 -2.13 -4.46 -5.04
CA LEU A 5 -1.71 -5.85 -5.20
C LEU A 5 -0.63 -6.13 -4.16
N PHE A 6 -0.78 -7.16 -3.34
CA PHE A 6 0.25 -7.55 -2.38
C PHE A 6 0.45 -9.06 -2.39
N SER A 7 1.69 -9.51 -2.44
CA SER A 7 2.02 -10.93 -2.47
C SER A 7 2.38 -11.48 -1.09
N HIS A 8 2.28 -12.78 -0.89
CA HIS A 8 2.83 -13.46 0.29
C HIS A 8 3.51 -14.78 -0.12
N PRO A 9 4.57 -15.21 0.59
CA PRO A 9 5.34 -16.39 0.19
C PRO A 9 4.51 -17.66 0.01
N ALA A 10 3.73 -18.03 1.03
CA ALA A 10 2.91 -19.24 1.02
C ALA A 10 1.74 -19.15 2.01
N ASP A 11 0.65 -19.81 1.69
CA ASP A 11 -0.45 -20.10 2.59
C ASP A 11 0.02 -20.92 3.81
N TYR A 12 -0.79 -20.92 4.88
CA TYR A 12 -0.50 -21.67 6.11
C TYR A 12 0.84 -21.33 6.78
N THR A 13 1.32 -20.10 6.62
CA THR A 13 2.55 -19.61 7.28
C THR A 13 2.25 -18.47 8.26
N PRO A 14 2.94 -18.42 9.41
CA PRO A 14 2.51 -17.59 10.55
C PRO A 14 2.48 -16.09 10.23
N VAL A 15 3.55 -15.55 9.63
CA VAL A 15 3.62 -14.12 9.31
C VAL A 15 2.61 -13.73 8.21
N CYS A 16 2.37 -14.62 7.24
CA CYS A 16 1.38 -14.34 6.20
C CYS A 16 -0.04 -14.29 6.78
N THR A 17 -0.36 -15.16 7.73
CA THR A 17 -1.68 -15.15 8.39
C THR A 17 -1.93 -13.83 9.11
N THR A 18 -0.93 -13.30 9.82
CA THR A 18 -1.08 -12.03 10.53
C THR A 18 -1.25 -10.85 9.57
N GLU A 19 -0.53 -10.85 8.45
CA GLU A 19 -0.60 -9.80 7.44
C GLU A 19 -1.94 -9.77 6.71
N LEU A 20 -2.44 -10.92 6.24
CA LEU A 20 -3.72 -10.99 5.53
C LEU A 20 -4.89 -10.67 6.47
N ALA A 21 -4.83 -11.11 7.73
CA ALA A 21 -5.81 -10.71 8.74
C ALA A 21 -5.81 -9.18 8.93
N ARG A 22 -4.63 -8.55 9.06
CA ARG A 22 -4.54 -7.08 9.19
C ARG A 22 -5.05 -6.35 7.95
N ALA A 23 -4.75 -6.86 6.75
CA ALA A 23 -5.29 -6.31 5.50
C ALA A 23 -6.82 -6.39 5.47
N ALA A 24 -7.40 -7.49 5.97
CA ALA A 24 -8.84 -7.69 6.01
C ALA A 24 -9.55 -6.75 7.00
N GLN A 25 -8.97 -6.57 8.19
CA GLN A 25 -9.43 -5.56 9.15
C GLN A 25 -9.42 -4.13 8.58
N LEU A 26 -8.46 -3.83 7.70
CA LEU A 26 -8.34 -2.53 7.05
C LEU A 26 -9.12 -2.41 5.73
N ALA A 27 -9.69 -3.51 5.21
CA ALA A 27 -10.31 -3.53 3.88
C ALA A 27 -11.42 -2.49 3.73
N GLY A 28 -12.30 -2.36 4.73
CA GLY A 28 -13.36 -1.33 4.73
C GLY A 28 -12.81 0.10 4.77
N THR A 29 -11.62 0.31 5.34
CA THR A 29 -10.95 1.63 5.32
C THR A 29 -10.40 1.96 3.93
N PHE A 30 -9.83 0.98 3.23
CA PHE A 30 -9.39 1.13 1.84
C PHE A 30 -10.58 1.33 0.89
N GLU A 31 -11.66 0.57 1.07
CA GLU A 31 -12.87 0.67 0.26
C GLU A 31 -13.50 2.06 0.35
N LYS A 32 -13.63 2.63 1.56
CA LYS A 32 -14.12 4.01 1.78
C LYS A 32 -13.29 5.07 1.04
N LYS A 33 -12.05 4.75 0.66
CA LYS A 33 -11.14 5.61 -0.11
C LYS A 33 -11.14 5.29 -1.61
N GLY A 34 -11.97 4.36 -2.07
CA GLY A 34 -12.03 3.92 -3.47
C GLY A 34 -10.85 3.04 -3.90
N VAL A 35 -10.21 2.35 -2.95
CA VAL A 35 -9.05 1.48 -3.16
C VAL A 35 -9.48 0.02 -3.02
N LYS A 36 -9.15 -0.81 -4.02
CA LYS A 36 -9.43 -2.24 -4.00
C LYS A 36 -8.18 -3.03 -3.58
N LEU A 37 -8.32 -3.98 -2.66
CA LEU A 37 -7.26 -4.89 -2.26
C LEU A 37 -7.31 -6.18 -3.10
N ILE A 38 -6.15 -6.77 -3.38
CA ILE A 38 -6.01 -8.11 -3.96
C ILE A 38 -4.69 -8.74 -3.49
N ALA A 39 -4.77 -9.95 -2.97
CA ALA A 39 -3.60 -10.71 -2.54
C ALA A 39 -3.11 -11.66 -3.63
N LEU A 40 -1.91 -12.22 -3.50
CA LEU A 40 -1.33 -13.19 -4.43
C LEU A 40 -0.35 -14.13 -3.73
N SER A 41 -0.42 -15.43 -3.98
CA SER A 41 0.70 -16.36 -3.75
C SER A 41 0.80 -17.40 -4.86
N CYS A 42 1.81 -18.26 -4.76
CA CYS A 42 2.02 -19.35 -5.71
C CYS A 42 1.22 -20.62 -5.35
N ASP A 43 0.39 -20.57 -4.31
CA ASP A 43 -0.46 -21.69 -3.90
C ASP A 43 -1.72 -21.79 -4.78
N SER A 44 -2.44 -22.91 -4.69
CA SER A 44 -3.67 -23.15 -5.45
C SER A 44 -4.88 -22.44 -4.83
N VAL A 45 -5.92 -22.24 -5.64
CA VAL A 45 -7.20 -21.65 -5.18
C VAL A 45 -7.83 -22.44 -4.03
N ASP A 46 -7.69 -23.77 -4.03
CA ASP A 46 -8.23 -24.61 -2.96
C ASP A 46 -7.46 -24.45 -1.64
N SER A 47 -6.14 -24.25 -1.72
CA SER A 47 -5.33 -23.86 -0.56
C SER A 47 -5.81 -22.54 0.03
N HIS A 48 -5.99 -21.51 -0.81
CA HIS A 48 -6.45 -20.20 -0.36
C HIS A 48 -7.80 -20.29 0.36
N LYS A 49 -8.78 -21.01 -0.20
CA LYS A 49 -10.11 -21.19 0.42
C LYS A 49 -10.05 -21.88 1.77
N GLY A 50 -9.16 -22.87 1.92
CA GLY A 50 -8.95 -23.54 3.19
C GLY A 50 -8.33 -22.59 4.23
N TRP A 51 -7.28 -21.88 3.83
CA TRP A 51 -6.50 -21.01 4.70
C TRP A 51 -7.21 -19.72 5.11
N ILE A 52 -8.13 -19.20 4.28
CA ILE A 52 -8.99 -18.05 4.61
C ILE A 52 -9.68 -18.22 5.97
N LYS A 53 -10.09 -19.45 6.32
CA LYS A 53 -10.72 -19.73 7.62
C LYS A 53 -9.77 -19.49 8.80
N ASP A 54 -8.49 -19.81 8.64
CA ASP A 54 -7.46 -19.57 9.66
C ASP A 54 -7.17 -18.08 9.79
N ILE A 55 -7.17 -17.36 8.67
CA ILE A 55 -7.02 -15.89 8.65
C ILE A 55 -8.19 -15.22 9.35
N GLU A 56 -9.42 -15.64 9.05
CA GLU A 56 -10.65 -15.16 9.68
C GLU A 56 -10.64 -15.42 11.19
N ALA A 57 -10.26 -16.63 11.60
CA ALA A 57 -10.16 -17.00 13.01
C ALA A 57 -9.08 -16.20 13.76
N PHE A 58 -7.88 -16.07 13.19
CA PHE A 58 -6.79 -15.30 13.81
C PHE A 58 -7.11 -13.79 13.88
N GLY A 59 -7.69 -13.25 12.81
CA GLY A 59 -8.01 -11.83 12.69
C GLY A 59 -9.24 -11.38 13.46
N GLU A 60 -9.97 -12.33 14.07
CA GLU A 60 -11.29 -12.11 14.68
C GLU A 60 -12.22 -11.34 13.72
N LEU A 61 -12.23 -11.75 12.45
CA LEU A 61 -12.98 -11.04 11.42
C LEU A 61 -14.50 -11.22 11.65
N PRO A 62 -15.31 -10.19 11.37
CA PRO A 62 -16.76 -10.29 11.49
C PRO A 62 -17.32 -11.33 10.50
N ASP A 63 -18.46 -11.91 10.86
CA ASP A 63 -19.19 -12.83 9.97
C ASP A 63 -19.47 -12.16 8.61
N GLY A 64 -19.16 -12.86 7.53
CA GLY A 64 -19.38 -12.36 6.18
C GLY A 64 -18.38 -12.95 5.18
N PRO A 65 -18.44 -12.52 3.91
CA PRO A 65 -17.45 -12.91 2.92
C PRO A 65 -16.10 -12.26 3.20
N PHE A 66 -15.02 -13.01 2.99
CA PHE A 66 -13.67 -12.48 3.03
C PHE A 66 -13.52 -11.27 2.07
N PRO A 67 -12.94 -10.14 2.53
CA PRO A 67 -13.18 -8.84 1.89
C PRO A 67 -12.39 -8.57 0.61
N TYR A 68 -11.48 -9.47 0.20
CA TYR A 68 -10.70 -9.32 -1.03
C TYR A 68 -10.29 -10.68 -1.60
N PRO A 69 -10.06 -10.79 -2.92
CA PRO A 69 -9.62 -12.03 -3.55
C PRO A 69 -8.12 -12.30 -3.31
N ILE A 70 -7.73 -13.58 -3.41
CA ILE A 70 -6.35 -14.05 -3.44
C ILE A 70 -6.11 -14.71 -4.80
N ILE A 71 -5.11 -14.25 -5.54
CA ILE A 71 -4.70 -14.80 -6.83
C ILE A 71 -3.83 -16.05 -6.60
N ALA A 72 -4.19 -17.14 -7.28
CA ALA A 72 -3.35 -18.32 -7.41
C ALA A 72 -2.42 -18.17 -8.62
N ASP A 73 -1.13 -17.97 -8.38
CA ASP A 73 -0.08 -17.89 -9.39
C ASP A 73 0.80 -19.14 -9.38
N GLU A 74 0.18 -20.32 -9.50
CA GLU A 74 0.87 -21.63 -9.44
C GLU A 74 2.00 -21.76 -10.46
N LYS A 75 1.92 -21.04 -11.59
CA LYS A 75 2.96 -21.04 -12.63
C LYS A 75 4.04 -19.97 -12.44
N ARG A 76 3.90 -19.10 -11.42
CA ARG A 76 4.81 -17.99 -11.12
C ARG A 76 4.92 -16.98 -12.27
N GLU A 77 3.94 -16.93 -13.18
CA GLU A 77 4.00 -16.07 -14.36
C GLU A 77 3.93 -14.60 -13.93
N ILE A 78 3.00 -14.28 -13.03
CA ILE A 78 2.83 -12.92 -12.49
C ILE A 78 4.00 -12.57 -11.58
N ALA A 79 4.44 -13.51 -10.73
CA ALA A 79 5.55 -13.31 -9.82
C ALA A 79 6.87 -13.02 -10.54
N VAL A 80 7.13 -13.69 -11.67
CA VAL A 80 8.29 -13.42 -12.53
C VAL A 80 8.15 -12.06 -13.22
N GLU A 81 7.00 -11.79 -13.85
CA GLU A 81 6.79 -10.55 -14.60
C GLU A 81 6.92 -9.30 -13.72
N LEU A 82 6.42 -9.38 -12.48
CA LEU A 82 6.45 -8.27 -11.54
C LEU A 82 7.67 -8.28 -10.61
N GLY A 83 8.64 -9.18 -10.84
CA GLY A 83 9.90 -9.24 -10.09
C GLY A 83 9.70 -9.51 -8.59
N MET A 84 8.70 -10.33 -8.25
CA MET A 84 8.31 -10.61 -6.87
C MET A 84 8.88 -11.90 -6.31
N LEU A 85 9.77 -12.62 -7.00
CA LEU A 85 10.32 -13.86 -6.45
C LEU A 85 11.32 -13.58 -5.32
N ASP A 86 11.18 -14.30 -4.22
CA ASP A 86 12.16 -14.29 -3.13
C ASP A 86 13.42 -15.05 -3.59
N PRO A 87 14.63 -14.49 -3.40
CA PRO A 87 15.86 -15.13 -3.87
C PRO A 87 16.25 -16.38 -3.08
N VAL A 88 15.69 -16.57 -1.88
CA VAL A 88 16.07 -17.66 -0.95
C VAL A 88 14.93 -18.63 -0.72
N GLU A 89 13.71 -18.12 -0.50
CA GLU A 89 12.57 -18.97 -0.15
C GLU A 89 12.07 -19.81 -1.32
N LYS A 90 11.91 -21.10 -1.07
CA LYS A 90 11.49 -22.10 -2.05
C LYS A 90 10.43 -23.00 -1.48
N ASP A 91 9.57 -23.53 -2.34
CA ASP A 91 8.63 -24.58 -1.98
C ASP A 91 9.34 -25.94 -1.80
N LYS A 92 8.56 -26.99 -1.52
CA LYS A 92 9.06 -28.36 -1.32
C LYS A 92 9.72 -28.95 -2.57
N GLU A 93 9.40 -28.42 -3.75
CA GLU A 93 9.94 -28.84 -5.05
C GLU A 93 11.17 -28.01 -5.45
N GLY A 94 11.55 -27.04 -4.61
CA GLY A 94 12.70 -26.16 -4.83
C GLY A 94 12.42 -24.97 -5.73
N LEU A 95 11.15 -24.70 -6.06
CA LEU A 95 10.73 -23.55 -6.87
C LEU A 95 10.63 -22.30 -6.00
N PRO A 96 11.10 -21.13 -6.48
CA PRO A 96 10.99 -19.89 -5.73
C PRO A 96 9.55 -19.52 -5.37
N LEU A 97 9.37 -19.02 -4.14
CA LEU A 97 8.12 -18.40 -3.67
C LEU A 97 8.15 -16.90 -3.91
N THR A 98 7.01 -16.22 -3.76
CA THR A 98 7.02 -14.75 -3.79
C THR A 98 7.64 -14.16 -2.51
N CYS A 99 8.25 -12.99 -2.60
CA CYS A 99 8.56 -12.15 -1.45
C CYS A 99 7.29 -11.43 -0.98
N ARG A 100 7.41 -10.56 0.03
CA ARG A 100 6.29 -9.77 0.56
C ARG A 100 6.18 -8.45 -0.20
N ALA A 101 5.79 -8.51 -1.47
CA ALA A 101 5.67 -7.33 -2.31
C ALA A 101 4.35 -6.58 -2.08
N VAL A 102 4.34 -5.27 -2.31
CA VAL A 102 3.16 -4.41 -2.35
C VAL A 102 3.29 -3.48 -3.55
N PHE A 103 2.25 -3.39 -4.37
CA PHE A 103 2.15 -2.47 -5.50
C PHE A 103 0.88 -1.65 -5.37
N ILE A 104 1.02 -0.32 -5.27
CA ILE A 104 -0.11 0.61 -5.29
C ILE A 104 -0.25 1.13 -6.72
N ILE A 105 -1.40 0.87 -7.33
CA ILE A 105 -1.71 1.16 -8.74
C ILE A 105 -2.80 2.21 -8.82
N GLY A 106 -2.55 3.24 -9.64
CA GLY A 106 -3.48 4.32 -9.89
C GLY A 106 -4.65 3.94 -10.81
N PRO A 107 -5.69 4.77 -10.91
CA PRO A 107 -6.81 4.54 -11.82
C PRO A 107 -6.36 4.50 -13.30
N ASP A 108 -5.25 5.16 -13.62
CA ASP A 108 -4.56 5.16 -14.91
C ASP A 108 -3.74 3.89 -15.20
N LYS A 109 -3.84 2.87 -14.33
CA LYS A 109 -3.13 1.58 -14.40
C LYS A 109 -1.61 1.69 -14.27
N LYS A 110 -1.09 2.86 -13.89
CA LYS A 110 0.34 3.03 -13.63
C LYS A 110 0.64 2.68 -12.18
N MET A 111 1.77 2.01 -11.96
CA MET A 111 2.34 1.84 -10.63
C MET A 111 2.68 3.22 -10.06
N LYS A 112 2.24 3.47 -8.83
CA LYS A 112 2.47 4.74 -8.11
C LYS A 112 3.47 4.57 -6.98
N LEU A 113 3.51 3.37 -6.37
CA LEU A 113 4.43 3.02 -5.31
C LEU A 113 4.61 1.51 -5.25
N SER A 114 5.81 1.06 -4.90
CA SER A 114 6.10 -0.35 -4.58
C SER A 114 6.87 -0.47 -3.26
N MET A 115 6.64 -1.57 -2.55
CA MET A 115 7.43 -1.98 -1.38
C MET A 115 7.83 -3.44 -1.53
N LEU A 116 9.10 -3.77 -1.28
CA LEU A 116 9.61 -5.13 -1.34
C LEU A 116 10.20 -5.51 0.02
N TYR A 117 9.55 -6.45 0.68
CA TYR A 117 9.98 -7.00 1.96
C TYR A 117 10.39 -8.46 1.77
N PRO A 118 11.45 -8.95 2.44
CA PRO A 118 11.78 -10.37 2.41
C PRO A 118 10.73 -11.18 3.17
N ALA A 119 10.67 -12.49 2.93
CA ALA A 119 9.76 -13.38 3.67
C ALA A 119 9.94 -13.31 5.20
N THR A 120 11.13 -12.97 5.69
CA THR A 120 11.45 -12.89 7.12
C THR A 120 10.90 -11.64 7.81
N THR A 121 10.45 -10.62 7.08
CA THR A 121 10.03 -9.33 7.66
C THR A 121 8.58 -9.03 7.32
N GLY A 122 7.68 -9.17 8.31
CA GLY A 122 6.28 -8.79 8.16
C GLY A 122 6.12 -7.29 7.87
N ARG A 123 5.16 -6.96 7.00
CA ARG A 123 4.85 -5.61 6.53
C ARG A 123 4.05 -4.83 7.57
N ASN A 124 4.26 -3.53 7.56
CA ASN A 124 3.42 -2.58 8.29
C ASN A 124 2.27 -2.10 7.39
N PHE A 125 1.06 -2.64 7.56
CA PHE A 125 -0.10 -2.20 6.78
C PHE A 125 -0.60 -0.78 7.12
N ASP A 126 -0.23 -0.23 8.29
CA ASP A 126 -0.51 1.17 8.59
C ASP A 126 0.34 2.09 7.71
N GLU A 127 1.57 1.66 7.36
CA GLU A 127 2.39 2.39 6.39
C GLU A 127 1.82 2.28 4.97
N VAL A 128 1.30 1.11 4.57
CA VAL A 128 0.59 0.96 3.29
C VAL A 128 -0.61 1.90 3.22
N LEU A 129 -1.39 2.00 4.31
CA LEU A 129 -2.52 2.92 4.41
C LEU A 129 -2.06 4.39 4.36
N ARG A 130 -1.03 4.76 5.12
CA ARG A 130 -0.47 6.13 5.16
C ARG A 130 0.08 6.55 3.80
N ALA A 131 0.81 5.67 3.12
CA ALA A 131 1.31 5.89 1.77
C ALA A 131 0.17 6.04 0.75
N THR A 132 -0.89 5.23 0.90
CA THR A 132 -2.11 5.37 0.09
C THR A 132 -2.78 6.74 0.30
N ASP A 133 -2.92 7.18 1.55
CA ASP A 133 -3.46 8.52 1.86
C ASP A 133 -2.61 9.65 1.27
N SER A 134 -1.27 9.52 1.29
CA SER A 134 -0.35 10.46 0.64
C SER A 134 -0.55 10.52 -0.87
N LEU A 135 -0.67 9.37 -1.55
CA LEU A 135 -0.92 9.32 -2.99
C LEU A 135 -2.26 9.97 -3.35
N LEU A 136 -3.31 9.73 -2.56
CA LEU A 136 -4.63 10.31 -2.80
C LEU A 136 -4.66 11.84 -2.63
N VAL A 137 -3.97 12.40 -1.62
CA VAL A 137 -3.94 13.86 -1.43
C VAL A 137 -3.07 14.55 -2.50
N THR A 138 -1.94 13.95 -2.87
CA THR A 138 -1.02 14.50 -3.87
C THR A 138 -1.54 14.39 -5.31
N GLU A 139 -2.47 13.47 -5.58
CA GLU A 139 -3.18 13.39 -6.87
C GLU A 139 -4.14 14.57 -7.07
N THR A 140 -4.76 15.06 -6.00
CA THR A 140 -5.86 16.05 -6.08
C THR A 140 -5.43 17.48 -5.71
N ARG A 141 -4.31 17.64 -4.99
CA ARG A 141 -3.83 18.93 -4.50
C ARG A 141 -2.39 19.17 -4.90
N LYS A 142 -2.00 20.44 -5.09
CA LYS A 142 -0.63 20.86 -5.44
C LYS A 142 0.31 20.84 -4.23
N VAL A 143 0.36 19.72 -3.53
CA VAL A 143 1.16 19.50 -2.32
C VAL A 143 2.01 18.24 -2.42
N ALA A 144 2.96 18.09 -1.51
CA ALA A 144 3.72 16.87 -1.24
C ALA A 144 3.70 16.57 0.26
N THR A 145 3.68 15.29 0.66
CA THR A 145 3.69 14.92 2.08
C THR A 145 5.13 14.88 2.62
N PRO A 146 5.46 15.56 3.73
CA PRO A 146 6.80 15.54 4.32
C PRO A 146 7.15 14.19 4.98
N ALA A 147 8.41 14.05 5.42
CA ALA A 147 8.86 12.90 6.20
C ALA A 147 8.04 12.75 7.48
N GLY A 148 7.60 11.52 7.78
CA GLY A 148 6.77 11.23 8.95
C GLY A 148 5.34 11.79 8.88
N TRP A 149 4.89 12.27 7.73
CA TRP A 149 3.54 12.83 7.55
C TRP A 149 2.46 11.82 7.93
N LYS A 150 1.45 12.31 8.66
CA LYS A 150 0.21 11.60 8.96
C LYS A 150 -0.97 12.37 8.38
N LYS A 151 -2.05 11.67 8.02
CA LYS A 151 -3.28 12.32 7.61
C LYS A 151 -3.76 13.31 8.68
N GLY A 152 -4.19 14.50 8.27
CA GLY A 152 -4.55 15.61 9.14
C GLY A 152 -3.36 16.47 9.60
N THR A 153 -2.15 16.24 9.08
CA THR A 153 -0.96 17.05 9.40
C THR A 153 -0.47 17.84 8.18
N PRO A 154 0.25 18.97 8.38
CA PRO A 154 0.64 19.83 7.27
C PRO A 154 1.40 19.11 6.15
N CYS A 155 1.01 19.39 4.92
CA CYS A 155 1.78 19.07 3.72
C CYS A 155 2.73 20.21 3.34
N MET A 156 3.65 19.92 2.41
CA MET A 156 4.51 20.89 1.75
C MET A 156 3.83 21.39 0.47
N VAL A 157 3.84 22.70 0.22
CA VAL A 157 3.40 23.26 -1.06
C VAL A 157 4.44 22.93 -2.12
N LEU A 158 4.01 22.48 -3.31
CA LEU A 158 4.95 22.18 -4.39
C LEU A 158 5.76 23.42 -4.79
N SER A 159 7.04 23.21 -5.12
CA SER A 159 7.95 24.28 -5.54
C SER A 159 7.52 24.95 -6.85
N SER A 160 6.71 24.26 -7.67
CA SER A 160 6.16 24.78 -8.92
C SER A 160 5.02 25.76 -8.74
N VAL A 161 4.42 25.87 -7.53
CA VAL A 161 3.32 26.81 -7.27
C VAL A 161 3.88 28.22 -7.09
N THR A 162 3.40 29.17 -7.89
CA THR A 162 3.81 30.57 -7.79
C THR A 162 3.03 31.31 -6.71
N ASP A 163 3.52 32.48 -6.28
CA ASP A 163 2.86 33.24 -5.22
C ASP A 163 1.47 33.75 -5.64
N GLU A 164 1.26 33.98 -6.93
CA GLU A 164 -0.03 34.40 -7.51
C GLU A 164 -1.08 33.27 -7.47
N GLU A 165 -0.64 32.01 -7.52
CA GLU A 165 -1.54 30.85 -7.48
C GLU A 165 -1.99 30.50 -6.05
N ILE A 166 -1.24 30.93 -5.02
CA ILE A 166 -1.48 30.55 -3.63
C ILE A 166 -2.90 30.87 -3.16
N PRO A 167 -3.46 32.08 -3.34
CA PRO A 167 -4.80 32.39 -2.85
C PRO A 167 -5.89 31.50 -3.45
N LYS A 168 -5.67 31.02 -4.69
CA LYS A 168 -6.60 30.14 -5.41
C LYS A 168 -6.47 28.69 -4.97
N LEU A 169 -5.24 28.20 -4.82
CA LEU A 169 -4.97 26.79 -4.50
C LEU A 169 -5.06 26.49 -3.00
N PHE A 170 -4.77 27.47 -2.16
CA PHE A 170 -4.69 27.35 -0.71
C PHE A 170 -5.44 28.50 -0.02
N PRO A 171 -6.79 28.54 -0.10
CA PRO A 171 -7.59 29.63 0.47
C PRO A 171 -7.50 29.73 2.00
N THR A 172 -7.12 28.64 2.68
CA THR A 172 -6.83 28.62 4.12
C THR A 172 -5.45 29.19 4.47
N GLY A 173 -4.68 29.60 3.46
CA GLY A 173 -3.33 30.14 3.60
C GLY A 173 -2.23 29.09 3.58
N ILE A 174 -1.00 29.60 3.55
CA ILE A 174 0.23 28.83 3.67
C ILE A 174 1.08 29.41 4.81
N LYS A 175 2.01 28.60 5.33
CA LYS A 175 3.05 29.04 6.25
C LYS A 175 4.40 28.91 5.57
N GLU A 176 5.07 30.04 5.35
CA GLU A 176 6.47 30.06 4.91
C GLU A 176 7.39 29.88 6.14
N ILE A 177 8.40 29.01 6.02
CA ILE A 177 9.39 28.76 7.05
C ILE A 177 10.69 29.43 6.62
N PRO A 178 11.15 30.48 7.33
CA PRO A 178 12.42 31.14 7.02
C PRO A 178 13.59 30.16 7.16
N VAL A 179 14.51 30.21 6.19
CA VAL A 179 15.71 29.37 6.17
C VAL A 179 16.95 30.23 5.91
N PRO A 180 18.15 29.82 6.37
CA PRO A 180 19.38 30.62 6.23
C PRO A 180 19.75 31.00 4.79
N SER A 181 19.30 30.24 3.79
CA SER A 181 19.54 30.54 2.37
C SER A 181 18.73 31.72 1.83
N GLY A 182 17.73 32.21 2.57
CA GLY A 182 16.78 33.23 2.11
C GLY A 182 15.79 32.76 1.04
N LYS A 183 15.86 31.48 0.61
CA LYS A 183 14.96 30.91 -0.41
C LYS A 183 13.60 30.54 0.18
N LYS A 184 12.52 30.87 -0.54
CA LYS A 184 11.12 30.67 -0.11
C LYS A 184 10.50 29.34 -0.54
N TYR A 185 11.26 28.24 -0.49
CA TYR A 185 10.76 26.94 -0.94
C TYR A 185 10.08 26.14 0.18
N LEU A 186 10.37 26.46 1.44
CA LEU A 186 9.89 25.72 2.60
C LEU A 186 8.53 26.28 3.05
N ARG A 187 7.48 25.91 2.31
CA ARG A 187 6.10 26.38 2.50
C ARG A 187 5.20 25.21 2.90
N THR A 188 4.37 25.38 3.93
CA THR A 188 3.42 24.35 4.39
C THR A 188 1.97 24.81 4.28
N THR A 189 1.06 23.85 4.17
CA THR A 189 -0.40 24.07 4.21
C THR A 189 -1.08 22.82 4.77
N MET A 190 -2.29 22.95 5.32
CA MET A 190 -3.05 21.78 5.80
C MET A 190 -3.54 20.94 4.63
N ASP A 191 -3.60 19.62 4.84
CA ASP A 191 -4.06 18.60 3.89
C ASP A 191 -5.57 18.64 3.60
#